data_AF-A0A7G2LS68-F1
#
_entry.id   AF-A0A7G2LS68-F1
#
_cell.length_a   1.000
_cell.length_b   1.000
_cell.length_c   1.000
_cell.angle_alpha   90.00
_cell.angle_beta   90.00
_cell.angle_gamma   90.00
#
_symmetry.space_group_name_H-M   'P 1'
#
loop_
_entity.id
_entity.type
_entity.pdbx_description
1 polymer ?
#
loop_
_entity_poly.entity_id
_entity_poly.type
_entity_poly.pdbx_seq_one_letter_code
_entity_poly.pdbx_strand_id
1 'polypeptide(L)' 'MSLKIAFVASRASVAQTARAALIGRYGDVPLRQAEVIVALG' A
#
# COMPACT_ATOMS: atom_id res chain seq x y z
N MET A 1 11.88 6.11 13.23
CA MET A 1 11.56 6.44 11.82
C MET A 1 10.41 5.55 11.38
N SER A 2 9.32 6.11 10.88
CA SER A 2 8.27 5.35 10.20
C SER A 2 8.70 5.08 8.76
N LEU A 3 8.57 3.83 8.30
CA LEU A 3 8.92 3.42 6.94
C LEU A 3 7.94 4.04 5.94
N LYS A 4 8.42 4.66 4.87
CA LYS A 4 7.54 5.27 3.84
C LYS A 4 7.08 4.22 2.84
N ILE A 5 5.87 3.69 3.03
CA ILE A 5 5.31 2.61 2.20
C ILE A 5 4.25 3.16 1.25
N ALA A 6 4.30 2.75 -0.02
CA ALA A 6 3.19 2.91 -0.96
C ALA A 6 2.53 1.56 -1.24
N PHE A 7 1.23 1.48 -1.03
CA PHE A 7 0.43 0.31 -1.36
C PHE A 7 -0.31 0.51 -2.68
N VAL A 8 -0.05 -0.36 -3.65
CA VAL A 8 -0.77 -0.43 -4.93
C VAL A 8 -1.44 -1.79 -5.07
N ALA A 9 -2.59 -1.84 -5.75
CA ALA A 9 -3.36 -3.06 -5.90
C ALA A 9 -3.98 -3.15 -7.29
N SER A 10 -4.09 -4.37 -7.83
CA SER A 10 -4.89 -4.60 -9.03
C SER A 10 -6.39 -4.43 -8.76
N ARG A 11 -7.21 -4.60 -9.79
CA ARG A 11 -8.67 -4.51 -9.68
C ARG A 11 -9.33 -5.69 -8.93
N ALA A 12 -8.58 -6.74 -8.59
CA ALA A 12 -9.12 -7.87 -7.84
C ALA A 12 -9.67 -7.40 -6.47
N SER A 13 -10.88 -7.85 -6.12
CA SER A 13 -11.57 -7.41 -4.90
C SER A 13 -10.75 -7.72 -3.63
N VAL A 14 -10.11 -8.89 -3.59
CA VAL A 14 -9.22 -9.28 -2.49
C VAL A 14 -8.01 -8.33 -2.34
N ALA A 15 -7.43 -7.88 -3.45
CA ALA A 15 -6.28 -6.99 -3.44
C ALA A 15 -6.66 -5.56 -3.01
N GLN A 16 -7.82 -5.08 -3.42
CA GLN A 16 -8.36 -3.79 -2.96
C GLN A 16 -8.67 -3.81 -1.47
N THR A 17 -9.29 -4.88 -0.96
CA THR A 17 -9.54 -5.05 0.48
C THR A 17 -8.24 -5.12 1.27
N ALA A 18 -7.26 -5.90 0.79
CA ALA A 18 -5.94 -5.98 1.42
C ALA A 18 -5.21 -4.62 1.44
N ARG A 19 -5.28 -3.86 0.34
CA ARG A 19 -4.73 -2.50 0.26
C ARG A 19 -5.30 -1.60 1.35
N ALA A 20 -6.63 -1.55 1.49
CA ALA A 20 -7.28 -0.72 2.50
C ALA A 20 -6.88 -1.12 3.93
N ALA A 21 -6.84 -2.42 4.22
CA ALA A 21 -6.44 -2.92 5.54
C ALA A 21 -4.98 -2.58 5.89
N LEU A 22 -4.07 -2.74 4.92
CA LEU A 22 -2.64 -2.46 5.14
C LEU A 22 -2.36 -0.96 5.26
N ILE A 23 -3.02 -0.13 4.45
CA ILE A 23 -2.93 1.34 4.57
C ILE A 23 -3.39 1.79 5.96
N GLY A 24 -4.51 1.26 6.47
CA GLY A 24 -5.00 1.61 7.80
C GLY A 24 -4.03 1.24 8.93
N ARG A 25 -3.24 0.18 8.75
CA ARG A 25 -2.29 -0.32 9.76
C ARG A 25 -0.92 0.34 9.70
N TYR A 26 -0.43 0.67 8.50
CA TYR A 26 0.95 1.10 8.26
C TYR A 26 1.08 2.52 7.71
N GLY A 27 -0.02 3.13 7.28
CA GLY A 27 -0.02 4.39 6.52
C GLY A 27 0.27 4.17 5.04
N ASP A 28 0.09 5.23 4.25
CA ASP A 28 0.38 5.23 2.81
C ASP A 28 1.04 6.55 2.44
N VAL A 29 2.06 6.49 1.60
CA VAL A 29 2.67 7.68 0.97
C VAL A 29 2.49 7.64 -0.54
N PRO A 30 2.49 8.80 -1.22
CA PRO A 30 2.54 8.82 -2.68
C PRO A 30 3.75 8.04 -3.21
N LEU A 31 3.57 7.35 -4.34
CA LEU A 31 4.58 6.46 -4.94
C LEU A 31 5.97 7.10 -5.08
N ARG A 32 6.03 8.39 -5.43
CA ARG A 32 7.30 9.14 -5.59
C ARG A 32 8.06 9.39 -4.28
N GLN A 33 7.42 9.19 -3.14
CA GLN A 33 8.00 9.35 -1.81
C GLN A 33 8.26 8.01 -1.11
N ALA A 34 7.87 6.91 -1.76
CA ALA A 34 7.94 5.58 -1.19
C ALA A 34 9.40 5.09 -1.16
N GLU A 35 9.81 4.61 -0.01
CA GLU A 35 11.05 3.83 0.17
C GLU A 35 10.80 2.36 -0.14
N VAL A 36 9.55 1.90 0.07
CA VAL A 36 9.09 0.54 -0.22
C VAL A 36 7.76 0.59 -0.94
N ILE A 37 7.61 -0.23 -1.98
CA ILE A 37 6.37 -0.40 -2.73
C ILE A 37 5.85 -1.82 -2.50
N VAL A 38 4.60 -1.94 -2.07
CA VAL A 38 3.89 -3.22 -1.95
C VAL A 38 2.84 -3.29 -3.05
N ALA A 39 3.07 -4.18 -4.02
CA ALA A 39 2.13 -4.45 -5.10
C ALA A 39 1.29 -5.67 -4.77
N LEU A 40 -0.03 -5.45 -4.67
CA LEU A 40 -1.01 -6.49 -4.39
C LEU A 40 -1.65 -6.91 -5.71
N GLY A 41 -1.75 -8.24 -5.88
CA GLY A 41 -2.06 -8.93 -7.14
C GLY A 41 -3.33 -8.48 -7.83
#